data_AF-A0A9P0C007-F1
#
_entry.id   AF-A0A9P0C007-F1
#
_cell.length_a   1.000
_cell.length_b   1.000
_cell.length_c   1.000
_cell.angle_alpha   90.00
_cell.angle_beta   90.00
_cell.angle_gamma   90.00
#
_symmetry.space_group_name_H-M   'P 1'
#
loop_
_entity.id
_entity.type
_entity.pdbx_description
1 polymer ?
#
loop_
_entity_poly.entity_id
_entity_poly.type
_entity_poly.pdbx_seq_one_letter_code
_entity_poly.pdbx_strand_id
1 'polypeptide(L)'
;MVEPKTELQKNALVADRRKELEVFQRALDVQWLNSRMEGGRMGRCLALIQREAEMEKDFQERTDHAAIVNARANRETALGIEIAKVRREEVCQLLRRHYLRERDPSLRELARKLQAGYVCRDLQQQILHNEYRRLQEKAQAKQSNDILVNALYGDKDAKLREDKMKMERNSQYCKELQQQLVNRQLQKQCEYEDTLIAKKMLEEIIKTMSDEDMKELQQKREQTEKMRNEMKTFQQARDSWRQKQKEMVIIEERKIEEQNKMVADRSSAIVAERARRIKMKEECNKKIADQILADEAARQERTNIIKLLQEQEYLEKNVQDDIAEKEKLERVRRDTKDALTAQIQERRAAERARREKEADFRKETEAKIADDEAKAREKLQKKREQGKLYSQELLRQIQDNVKRRAQEQEMEEQRAVYVWEYDRKWREEVSKEREKMVEEHVPPLLGYLQAGVIQRADLPALRAGAQARPELAALNVEALAQAPASTRRGKCNPKCRELREY
;
A
#
# COMPACT_ATOMS: atom_id res chain seq x y z
N MET A 1 6.52 137.00 -8.93
CA MET A 1 7.58 137.60 -8.10
C MET A 1 7.18 137.44 -6.64
N VAL A 2 7.87 136.58 -5.88
CA VAL A 2 7.95 136.69 -4.41
C VAL A 2 9.40 136.35 -4.07
N GLU A 3 10.05 137.27 -3.37
CA GLU A 3 11.47 137.31 -3.03
C GLU A 3 11.92 136.09 -2.22
N PRO A 4 13.15 135.57 -2.40
CA PRO A 4 13.66 134.49 -1.56
C PRO A 4 14.00 135.01 -0.14
N LYS A 5 13.29 134.47 0.85
CA LYS A 5 13.41 134.73 2.30
C LYS A 5 14.78 134.34 2.90
N THR A 6 15.13 134.99 4.01
CA THR A 6 16.35 134.80 4.82
C THR A 6 16.31 133.54 5.71
N GLU A 7 17.49 133.00 6.02
CA GLU A 7 17.69 131.63 6.53
C GLU A 7 17.06 131.31 7.90
N LEU A 8 16.93 132.30 8.79
CA LEU A 8 16.33 132.08 10.13
C LEU A 8 14.86 131.67 10.04
N GLN A 9 14.11 132.23 9.09
CA GLN A 9 12.71 131.83 8.84
C GLN A 9 12.64 130.44 8.19
N LYS A 10 13.62 130.07 7.36
CA LYS A 10 13.72 128.71 6.80
C LYS A 10 13.93 127.68 7.91
N ASN A 11 14.77 127.98 8.90
CA ASN A 11 15.06 127.04 9.99
C ASN A 11 13.89 126.85 10.97
N ALA A 12 13.16 127.92 11.30
CA ALA A 12 11.94 127.80 12.11
C ALA A 12 10.85 126.98 11.38
N LEU A 13 10.65 127.23 10.08
CA LEU A 13 9.77 126.42 9.24
C LEU A 13 10.22 124.95 9.20
N VAL A 14 11.53 124.67 9.13
CA VAL A 14 12.06 123.31 9.16
C VAL A 14 11.81 122.63 10.52
N ALA A 15 11.93 123.35 11.65
CA ALA A 15 11.69 122.79 12.97
C ALA A 15 10.21 122.48 13.22
N ASP A 16 9.30 123.37 12.81
CA ASP A 16 7.85 123.11 12.89
C ASP A 16 7.45 121.99 11.94
N ARG A 17 8.02 121.96 10.72
CA ARG A 17 7.85 120.83 9.79
C ARG A 17 8.32 119.51 10.41
N ARG A 18 9.42 119.49 11.16
CA ARG A 18 9.88 118.28 11.87
C ARG A 18 8.92 117.82 12.95
N LYS A 19 8.36 118.74 13.75
CA LYS A 19 7.37 118.39 14.78
C LYS A 19 6.07 117.90 14.18
N GLU A 20 5.60 118.54 13.11
CA GLU A 20 4.46 118.04 12.34
C GLU A 20 4.74 116.63 11.81
N LEU A 21 5.91 116.42 11.19
CA LEU A 21 6.33 115.11 10.70
C LEU A 21 6.38 114.06 11.82
N GLU A 22 6.89 114.39 13.00
CA GLU A 22 6.90 113.47 14.15
C GLU A 22 5.49 113.11 14.65
N VAL A 23 4.57 114.07 14.68
CA VAL A 23 3.17 113.81 15.04
C VAL A 23 2.49 112.94 13.98
N PHE A 24 2.70 113.23 12.69
CA PHE A 24 2.23 112.40 11.59
C PHE A 24 2.82 110.98 11.66
N GLN A 25 4.10 110.86 12.02
CA GLN A 25 4.76 109.57 12.16
C GLN A 25 4.17 108.75 13.31
N ARG A 26 3.92 109.36 14.48
CA ARG A 26 3.27 108.68 15.61
C ARG A 26 1.83 108.27 15.31
N ALA A 27 1.07 109.10 14.60
CA ALA A 27 -0.29 108.76 14.18
C ALA A 27 -0.29 107.57 13.20
N LEU A 28 0.64 107.56 12.24
CA LEU A 28 0.85 106.43 11.32
C LEU A 28 1.28 105.15 12.06
N ASP A 29 2.17 105.25 13.04
CA ASP A 29 2.63 104.10 13.83
C ASP A 29 1.50 103.49 14.68
N VAL A 30 0.63 104.31 15.28
CA VAL A 30 -0.54 103.85 16.03
C VAL A 30 -1.59 103.22 15.10
N GLN A 31 -1.83 103.82 13.94
CA GLN A 31 -2.73 103.25 12.93
C GLN A 31 -2.22 101.91 12.40
N TRP A 32 -0.90 101.79 12.20
CA TRP A 32 -0.25 100.54 11.81
C TRP A 32 -0.33 99.47 12.91
N LEU A 33 -0.10 99.84 14.18
CA LEU A 33 -0.24 98.93 15.33
C LEU A 33 -1.67 98.42 15.49
N ASN A 34 -2.68 99.30 15.36
CA ASN A 34 -4.09 98.90 15.42
C ASN A 34 -4.48 98.00 14.25
N SER A 35 -4.07 98.33 13.02
CA SER A 35 -4.31 97.48 11.84
C SER A 35 -3.65 96.10 11.98
N ARG A 36 -2.45 96.04 12.56
CA ARG A 36 -1.74 94.78 12.85
C ARG A 36 -2.38 93.98 13.98
N MET A 37 -2.87 94.64 15.02
CA MET A 37 -3.57 94.02 16.15
C MET A 37 -4.96 93.50 15.74
N GLU A 38 -5.67 94.21 14.88
CA GLU A 38 -6.93 93.78 14.26
C GLU A 38 -6.70 92.58 13.34
N GLY A 39 -5.65 92.61 12.50
CA GLY A 39 -5.22 91.45 11.72
C GLY A 39 -4.86 90.24 12.59
N GLY A 40 -4.19 90.45 13.73
CA GLY A 40 -3.86 89.39 14.69
C GLY A 40 -5.05 88.87 15.51
N ARG A 41 -6.02 89.73 15.87
CA ARG A 41 -7.28 89.32 16.51
C ARG A 41 -8.15 88.53 15.55
N MET A 42 -8.30 89.02 14.31
CA MET A 42 -8.99 88.32 13.24
C MET A 42 -8.32 86.97 12.95
N GLY A 43 -6.99 86.92 12.90
CA GLY A 43 -6.23 85.68 12.75
C GLY A 43 -6.48 84.66 13.87
N ARG A 44 -6.58 85.11 15.13
CA ARG A 44 -6.95 84.23 16.27
C ARG A 44 -8.40 83.74 16.20
N CYS A 45 -9.34 84.61 15.83
CA CYS A 45 -10.73 84.21 15.62
C CYS A 45 -10.85 83.20 14.47
N LEU A 46 -10.17 83.43 13.35
CA LEU A 46 -10.11 82.49 12.23
C LEU A 46 -9.45 81.17 12.64
N ALA A 47 -8.39 81.18 13.43
CA ALA A 47 -7.75 79.97 13.93
C ALA A 47 -8.66 79.17 14.89
N LEU A 48 -9.46 79.85 15.73
CA LEU A 48 -10.47 79.19 16.58
C LEU A 48 -11.59 78.57 15.74
N ILE A 49 -12.11 79.29 14.76
CA ILE A 49 -13.13 78.77 13.84
C ILE A 49 -12.58 77.58 13.04
N GLN A 50 -11.33 77.66 12.57
CA GLN A 50 -10.67 76.54 11.89
C GLN A 50 -10.53 75.33 12.81
N ARG A 51 -10.11 75.54 14.06
CA ARG A 51 -9.97 74.47 15.06
C ARG A 51 -11.31 73.84 15.43
N GLU A 52 -12.36 74.64 15.57
CA GLU A 52 -13.73 74.15 15.80
C GLU A 52 -14.24 73.34 14.59
N ALA A 53 -14.02 73.84 13.37
CA ALA A 53 -14.36 73.14 12.14
C ALA A 53 -13.56 71.83 11.97
N GLU A 54 -12.30 71.79 12.38
CA GLU A 54 -11.49 70.56 12.40
C GLU A 54 -12.03 69.55 13.40
N MET A 55 -12.37 69.97 14.63
CA MET A 55 -12.97 69.08 15.63
C MET A 55 -14.34 68.55 15.19
N GLU A 56 -15.14 69.38 14.52
CA GLU A 56 -16.44 68.97 13.99
C GLU A 56 -16.29 67.96 12.84
N LYS A 57 -15.32 68.18 11.94
CA LYS A 57 -14.97 67.20 10.89
C LYS A 57 -14.49 65.89 11.49
N ASP A 58 -13.58 65.92 12.45
CA ASP A 58 -13.09 64.71 13.13
C ASP A 58 -14.23 63.93 13.80
N PHE A 59 -15.18 64.64 14.41
CA PHE A 59 -16.35 64.02 15.02
C PHE A 59 -17.25 63.37 13.97
N GLN A 60 -17.54 64.07 12.87
CA GLN A 60 -18.32 63.55 11.75
C GLN A 60 -17.66 62.33 11.11
N GLU A 61 -16.35 62.38 10.84
CA GLU A 61 -15.59 61.26 10.29
C GLU A 61 -15.63 60.04 11.21
N ARG A 62 -15.55 60.22 12.53
CA ARG A 62 -15.68 59.11 13.51
C ARG A 62 -17.09 58.54 13.53
N THR A 63 -18.12 59.36 13.49
CA THR A 63 -19.51 58.89 13.45
C THR A 63 -19.80 58.16 12.14
N ASP A 64 -19.32 58.69 11.01
CA ASP A 64 -19.48 58.08 9.70
C ASP A 64 -18.70 56.76 9.61
N HIS A 65 -17.45 56.74 10.11
CA HIS A 65 -16.66 55.52 10.17
C HIS A 65 -17.32 54.47 11.07
N ALA A 66 -17.82 54.85 12.26
CA ALA A 66 -18.56 53.95 13.13
C ALA A 66 -19.84 53.43 12.47
N ALA A 67 -20.58 54.29 11.76
CA ALA A 67 -21.76 53.89 11.00
C ALA A 67 -21.42 52.92 9.86
N ILE A 68 -20.32 53.16 9.12
CA ILE A 68 -19.83 52.27 8.07
C ILE A 68 -19.42 50.91 8.63
N VAL A 69 -18.67 50.89 9.74
CA VAL A 69 -18.25 49.64 10.40
C VAL A 69 -19.46 48.86 10.91
N ASN A 70 -20.42 49.52 11.56
CA ASN A 70 -21.65 48.88 12.03
C ASN A 70 -22.51 48.36 10.86
N ALA A 71 -22.65 49.14 9.78
CA ALA A 71 -23.35 48.70 8.59
C ALA A 71 -22.66 47.49 7.93
N ARG A 72 -21.32 47.46 7.91
CA ARG A 72 -20.54 46.32 7.43
C ARG A 72 -20.72 45.08 8.31
N ALA A 73 -20.64 45.22 9.64
CA ALA A 73 -20.86 44.13 10.57
C ALA A 73 -22.28 43.55 10.46
N ASN A 74 -23.30 44.41 10.28
CA ASN A 74 -24.68 43.97 10.06
C ASN A 74 -24.85 43.21 8.72
N ARG A 75 -24.16 43.64 7.66
CA ARG A 75 -24.14 42.88 6.39
C ARG A 75 -23.44 41.54 6.54
N GLU A 76 -22.29 41.50 7.19
CA GLU A 76 -21.52 40.27 7.41
C GLU A 76 -22.28 39.27 8.28
N THR A 77 -22.99 39.73 9.32
CA THR A 77 -23.85 38.86 10.14
C THR A 77 -25.07 38.37 9.37
N ALA A 78 -25.74 39.22 8.59
CA ALA A 78 -26.85 38.81 7.73
C ALA A 78 -26.40 37.75 6.70
N LEU A 79 -25.27 37.99 6.02
CA LEU A 79 -24.66 37.02 5.10
C LEU A 79 -24.27 35.72 5.83
N GLY A 80 -23.71 35.82 7.03
CA GLY A 80 -23.38 34.66 7.85
C GLY A 80 -24.60 33.79 8.19
N ILE A 81 -25.74 34.42 8.50
CA ILE A 81 -27.02 33.73 8.75
C ILE A 81 -27.54 33.07 7.46
N GLU A 82 -27.48 33.75 6.33
CA GLU A 82 -27.90 33.19 5.04
C GLU A 82 -27.03 31.99 4.62
N ILE A 83 -25.71 32.11 4.74
CA ILE A 83 -24.78 31.01 4.50
C ILE A 83 -25.08 29.83 5.42
N ALA A 84 -25.36 30.07 6.71
CA ALA A 84 -25.72 29.01 7.64
C ALA A 84 -27.05 28.33 7.29
N LYS A 85 -28.04 29.09 6.79
CA LYS A 85 -29.33 28.54 6.31
C LYS A 85 -29.12 27.65 5.08
N VAL A 86 -28.39 28.12 4.08
CA VAL A 86 -28.08 27.35 2.86
C VAL A 86 -27.35 26.06 3.22
N ARG A 87 -26.31 26.12 4.07
CA ARG A 87 -25.60 24.93 4.54
C ARG A 87 -26.50 23.95 5.27
N ARG A 88 -27.41 24.45 6.12
CA ARG A 88 -28.37 23.60 6.84
C ARG A 88 -29.32 22.91 5.88
N GLU A 89 -29.83 23.63 4.87
CA GLU A 89 -30.70 23.07 3.84
C GLU A 89 -29.98 21.99 3.01
N GLU A 90 -28.72 22.23 2.61
CA GLU A 90 -27.89 21.23 1.92
C GLU A 90 -27.72 19.96 2.75
N VAL A 91 -27.38 20.09 4.04
CA VAL A 91 -27.24 18.95 4.96
C VAL A 91 -28.56 18.21 5.13
N CYS A 92 -29.68 18.91 5.31
CA CYS A 92 -31.01 18.29 5.38
C CYS A 92 -31.37 17.56 4.08
N GLN A 93 -31.05 18.11 2.91
CA GLN A 93 -31.25 17.44 1.64
C GLN A 93 -30.41 16.17 1.53
N LEU A 94 -29.11 16.22 1.87
CA LEU A 94 -28.23 15.05 1.84
C LEU A 94 -28.70 13.95 2.80
N LEU A 95 -29.10 14.32 4.03
CA LEU A 95 -29.69 13.41 5.00
C LEU A 95 -30.99 12.79 4.47
N ARG A 96 -31.84 13.57 3.79
CA ARG A 96 -33.06 13.04 3.17
C ARG A 96 -32.72 12.05 2.05
N ARG A 97 -31.75 12.35 1.19
CA ARG A 97 -31.28 11.41 0.14
C ARG A 97 -30.75 10.12 0.75
N HIS A 98 -29.90 10.23 1.77
CA HIS A 98 -29.38 9.08 2.51
C HIS A 98 -30.51 8.22 3.08
N TYR A 99 -31.47 8.85 3.76
CA TYR A 99 -32.64 8.18 4.31
C TYR A 99 -33.47 7.44 3.26
N LEU A 100 -33.70 8.05 2.09
CA LEU A 100 -34.42 7.40 0.98
C LEU A 100 -33.65 6.17 0.47
N ARG A 101 -32.33 6.30 0.25
CA ARG A 101 -31.46 5.22 -0.23
C ARG A 101 -31.39 4.04 0.74
N GLU A 102 -31.41 4.33 2.04
CA GLU A 102 -31.42 3.30 3.08
C GLU A 102 -32.79 2.66 3.25
N ARG A 103 -33.87 3.44 3.32
CA ARG A 103 -35.21 2.94 3.63
C ARG A 103 -35.86 2.21 2.45
N ASP A 104 -35.68 2.69 1.23
CA ASP A 104 -36.30 2.09 0.04
C ASP A 104 -35.47 0.90 -0.50
N PRO A 105 -36.07 -0.30 -0.67
CA PRO A 105 -35.35 -1.47 -1.13
C PRO A 105 -34.86 -1.35 -2.59
N SER A 106 -35.59 -0.63 -3.45
CA SER A 106 -35.24 -0.50 -4.87
C SER A 106 -34.00 0.36 -5.08
N LEU A 107 -33.86 1.45 -4.31
CA LEU A 107 -32.66 2.29 -4.30
C LEU A 107 -31.47 1.55 -3.69
N ARG A 108 -31.69 0.76 -2.64
CA ARG A 108 -30.64 -0.07 -2.03
C ARG A 108 -30.10 -1.14 -2.98
N GLU A 109 -30.96 -1.75 -3.79
CA GLU A 109 -30.53 -2.68 -4.84
C GLU A 109 -29.76 -1.96 -5.95
N LEU A 110 -30.23 -0.79 -6.39
CA LEU A 110 -29.51 0.03 -7.37
C LEU A 110 -28.12 0.39 -6.84
N ALA A 111 -28.01 0.87 -5.61
CA ALA A 111 -26.73 1.19 -4.96
C ALA A 111 -25.77 0.00 -4.95
N ARG A 112 -26.24 -1.20 -4.58
CA ARG A 112 -25.43 -2.43 -4.61
C ARG A 112 -24.96 -2.78 -6.02
N LYS A 113 -25.83 -2.64 -7.03
CA LYS A 113 -25.50 -2.88 -8.44
C LYS A 113 -24.48 -1.86 -8.97
N LEU A 114 -24.60 -0.59 -8.59
CA LEU A 114 -23.65 0.46 -8.93
C LEU A 114 -22.28 0.22 -8.26
N GLN A 115 -22.28 -0.15 -6.98
CA GLN A 115 -21.06 -0.52 -6.26
C GLN A 115 -20.35 -1.71 -6.93
N ALA A 116 -21.10 -2.74 -7.31
CA ALA A 116 -20.56 -3.86 -8.09
C ALA A 116 -19.97 -3.39 -9.44
N GLY A 117 -20.62 -2.42 -10.10
CA GLY A 117 -20.10 -1.78 -11.31
C GLY A 117 -18.75 -1.09 -11.10
N TYR A 118 -18.59 -0.32 -10.01
CA TYR A 118 -17.30 0.29 -9.66
C TYR A 118 -16.22 -0.77 -9.41
N VAL A 119 -16.54 -1.82 -8.66
CA VAL A 119 -15.60 -2.94 -8.41
C VAL A 119 -15.20 -3.61 -9.73
N CYS A 120 -16.14 -3.83 -10.66
CA CYS A 120 -15.84 -4.42 -11.96
C CYS A 120 -14.93 -3.53 -12.80
N ARG A 121 -15.17 -2.21 -12.81
CA ARG A 121 -14.33 -1.24 -13.50
C ARG A 121 -12.91 -1.24 -12.96
N ASP A 122 -12.77 -1.17 -11.63
CA ASP A 122 -11.48 -1.10 -10.98
C ASP A 122 -10.70 -2.42 -11.15
N LEU A 123 -11.39 -3.57 -11.10
CA LEU A 123 -10.80 -4.87 -11.41
C LEU A 123 -10.29 -4.92 -12.86
N GLN A 124 -11.05 -4.41 -13.83
CA GLN A 124 -10.61 -4.38 -15.22
C GLN A 124 -9.39 -3.47 -15.41
N GLN A 125 -9.33 -2.33 -14.72
CA GLN A 125 -8.14 -1.48 -14.70
C GLN A 125 -6.93 -2.18 -14.08
N GLN A 126 -7.13 -2.94 -12.99
CA GLN A 126 -6.07 -3.74 -12.38
C GLN A 126 -5.55 -4.84 -13.31
N ILE A 127 -6.44 -5.53 -14.05
CA ILE A 127 -6.05 -6.53 -15.04
C ILE A 127 -5.19 -5.88 -16.13
N LEU A 128 -5.62 -4.75 -16.69
CA LEU A 128 -4.85 -4.00 -17.69
C LEU A 128 -3.50 -3.54 -17.15
N HIS A 129 -3.45 -3.05 -15.90
CA HIS A 129 -2.20 -2.64 -15.27
C HIS A 129 -1.24 -3.83 -15.07
N ASN A 130 -1.75 -4.99 -14.64
CA ASN A 130 -0.96 -6.20 -14.46
C ASN A 130 -0.45 -6.75 -15.80
N GLU A 131 -1.26 -6.69 -16.86
CA GLU A 131 -0.84 -7.04 -18.21
C GLU A 131 0.27 -6.12 -18.72
N TYR A 132 0.10 -4.80 -18.52
CA TYR A 132 1.12 -3.82 -18.84
C TYR A 132 2.44 -4.10 -18.09
N ARG A 133 2.36 -4.33 -16.77
CA ARG A 133 3.53 -4.69 -15.94
C ARG A 133 4.20 -5.96 -16.46
N ARG A 134 3.43 -7.00 -16.77
CA ARG A 134 3.96 -8.26 -17.31
C ARG A 134 4.68 -8.06 -18.66
N LEU A 135 4.15 -7.21 -19.53
CA LEU A 135 4.80 -6.86 -20.80
C LEU A 135 6.08 -6.06 -20.56
N GLN A 136 6.07 -5.14 -19.60
CA GLN A 136 7.24 -4.35 -19.21
C GLN A 136 8.37 -5.23 -18.65
N GLU A 137 8.05 -6.16 -17.73
CA GLU A 137 9.00 -7.13 -17.18
C GLU A 137 9.59 -8.02 -18.29
N LYS A 138 8.77 -8.48 -19.24
CA LYS A 138 9.25 -9.23 -20.40
C LYS A 138 10.21 -8.42 -21.26
N ALA A 139 9.93 -7.13 -21.47
CA ALA A 139 10.80 -6.25 -22.24
C ALA A 139 12.15 -6.02 -21.52
N GLN A 140 12.11 -5.79 -20.21
CA GLN A 140 13.32 -5.65 -19.38
C GLN A 140 14.14 -6.94 -19.34
N ALA A 141 13.48 -8.09 -19.19
CA ALA A 141 14.15 -9.39 -19.21
C ALA A 141 14.85 -9.63 -20.56
N LYS A 142 14.20 -9.31 -21.68
CA LYS A 142 14.84 -9.35 -23.01
C LYS A 142 16.07 -8.45 -23.08
N GLN A 143 15.93 -7.19 -22.67
CA GLN A 143 17.06 -6.24 -22.65
C GLN A 143 18.23 -6.75 -21.79
N SER A 144 17.95 -7.30 -20.60
CA SER A 144 18.99 -7.86 -19.74
C SER A 144 19.68 -9.08 -20.35
N ASN A 145 18.92 -9.94 -21.05
CA ASN A 145 19.45 -11.10 -21.75
C ASN A 145 20.34 -10.65 -22.93
N ASP A 146 19.90 -9.66 -23.70
CA ASP A 146 20.71 -9.10 -24.81
C ASP A 146 22.04 -8.54 -24.31
N ILE A 147 22.05 -7.83 -23.16
CA ILE A 147 23.28 -7.35 -22.52
C ILE A 147 24.18 -8.53 -22.12
N LEU A 148 23.63 -9.57 -21.50
CA LEU A 148 24.39 -10.75 -21.09
C LEU A 148 24.98 -11.48 -22.31
N VAL A 149 24.19 -11.66 -23.37
CA VAL A 149 24.64 -12.28 -24.62
C VAL A 149 25.78 -11.47 -25.24
N ASN A 150 25.66 -10.14 -25.29
CA ASN A 150 26.72 -9.26 -25.78
C ASN A 150 28.00 -9.35 -24.92
N ALA A 151 27.87 -9.44 -23.60
CA ALA A 151 29.02 -9.65 -22.70
C ALA A 151 29.70 -11.01 -22.96
N LEU A 152 28.91 -12.08 -23.14
CA LEU A 152 29.44 -13.40 -23.47
C LEU A 152 30.15 -13.43 -24.83
N TYR A 153 29.65 -12.69 -25.83
CA TYR A 153 30.36 -12.52 -27.10
C TYR A 153 31.67 -11.75 -26.91
N GLY A 154 31.67 -10.68 -26.11
CA GLY A 154 32.89 -9.95 -25.76
C GLY A 154 33.95 -10.82 -25.08
N ASP A 155 33.55 -11.69 -24.14
CA ASP A 155 34.44 -12.62 -23.46
C ASP A 155 34.98 -13.70 -24.39
N LYS A 156 34.15 -14.23 -25.31
CA LYS A 156 34.60 -15.18 -26.34
C LYS A 156 35.64 -14.54 -27.24
N ASP A 157 35.41 -13.31 -27.69
CA ASP A 157 36.36 -12.58 -28.53
C ASP A 157 37.66 -12.26 -27.79
N ALA A 158 37.59 -11.96 -26.49
CA ALA A 158 38.75 -11.75 -25.64
C ALA A 158 39.57 -13.05 -25.48
N LYS A 159 38.92 -14.18 -25.22
CA LYS A 159 39.58 -15.51 -25.17
C LYS A 159 40.25 -15.87 -26.48
N LEU A 160 39.56 -15.68 -27.61
CA LEU A 160 40.14 -15.93 -28.94
C LEU A 160 41.38 -15.06 -29.19
N ARG A 161 41.39 -13.81 -28.72
CA ARG A 161 42.59 -12.96 -28.78
C ARG A 161 43.72 -13.46 -27.89
N GLU A 162 43.41 -13.89 -26.67
CA GLU A 162 44.39 -14.44 -25.73
C GLU A 162 45.03 -15.73 -26.29
N ASP A 163 44.22 -16.63 -26.86
CA ASP A 163 44.68 -17.88 -27.45
C ASP A 163 45.56 -17.63 -28.68
N LYS A 164 45.22 -16.64 -29.52
CA LYS A 164 46.08 -16.19 -30.62
C LYS A 164 47.43 -15.69 -30.10
N MET A 165 47.43 -14.83 -29.07
CA MET A 165 48.68 -14.35 -28.48
C MET A 165 49.50 -15.49 -27.86
N LYS A 166 48.88 -16.48 -27.23
CA LYS A 166 49.58 -17.68 -26.71
C LYS A 166 50.20 -18.49 -27.85
N MET A 167 49.46 -18.71 -28.94
CA MET A 167 49.97 -19.38 -30.14
C MET A 167 51.16 -18.64 -30.76
N GLU A 168 51.09 -17.32 -30.85
CA GLU A 168 52.20 -16.49 -31.35
C GLU A 168 53.44 -16.57 -30.45
N ARG A 169 53.28 -16.47 -29.13
CA ARG A 169 54.39 -16.64 -28.18
C ARG A 169 55.02 -18.03 -28.28
N ASN A 170 54.20 -19.08 -28.35
CA ASN A 170 54.69 -20.45 -28.52
C ASN A 170 55.43 -20.61 -29.85
N SER A 171 54.94 -20.02 -30.93
CA SER A 171 55.62 -20.03 -32.23
C SER A 171 56.97 -19.31 -32.17
N GLN A 172 57.04 -18.14 -31.51
CA GLN A 172 58.29 -17.42 -31.29
C GLN A 172 59.28 -18.25 -30.47
N TYR A 173 58.82 -18.84 -29.37
CA TYR A 173 59.64 -19.70 -28.52
C TYR A 173 60.19 -20.93 -29.28
N CYS A 174 59.36 -21.59 -30.11
CA CYS A 174 59.83 -22.69 -30.96
C CYS A 174 60.90 -22.24 -31.96
N LYS A 175 60.77 -21.04 -32.55
CA LYS A 175 61.79 -20.48 -33.45
C LYS A 175 63.10 -20.20 -32.71
N GLU A 176 63.04 -19.63 -31.51
CA GLU A 176 64.21 -19.39 -30.67
C GLU A 176 64.91 -20.70 -30.31
N LEU A 177 64.15 -21.75 -29.96
CA LEU A 177 64.69 -23.07 -29.66
C LEU A 177 65.39 -23.69 -30.89
N GLN A 178 64.81 -23.55 -32.08
CA GLN A 178 65.45 -23.95 -33.33
C GLN A 178 66.76 -23.19 -33.58
N GLN A 179 66.77 -21.88 -33.34
CA GLN A 179 67.97 -21.05 -33.46
C GLN A 179 69.07 -21.52 -32.49
N GLN A 180 68.71 -21.85 -31.24
CA GLN A 180 69.66 -22.39 -30.27
C GLN A 180 70.26 -23.73 -30.72
N LEU A 181 69.46 -24.62 -31.29
CA LEU A 181 69.94 -25.89 -31.84
C LEU A 181 70.92 -25.68 -33.00
N VAL A 182 70.61 -24.76 -33.92
CA VAL A 182 71.49 -24.39 -35.03
C VAL A 182 72.81 -23.83 -34.49
N ASN A 183 72.75 -22.89 -33.55
CA ASN A 183 73.95 -22.29 -32.95
C ASN A 183 74.82 -23.35 -32.24
N ARG A 184 74.21 -24.29 -31.52
CA ARG A 184 74.95 -25.39 -30.86
C ARG A 184 75.61 -26.32 -31.88
N GLN A 185 74.97 -26.54 -33.03
CA GLN A 185 75.57 -27.33 -34.10
C GLN A 185 76.74 -26.59 -34.77
N LEU A 186 76.60 -25.28 -34.96
CA LEU A 186 77.67 -24.42 -35.48
C LEU A 186 78.89 -24.43 -34.53
N GLN A 187 78.65 -24.33 -33.22
CA GLN A 187 79.69 -24.38 -32.22
C GLN A 187 80.48 -25.69 -32.25
N LYS A 188 79.79 -26.84 -32.41
CA LYS A 188 80.45 -28.14 -32.59
C LYS A 188 81.29 -28.20 -33.87
N GLN A 189 80.86 -27.53 -34.94
CA GLN A 189 81.64 -27.46 -36.18
C GLN A 189 82.93 -26.66 -35.96
N CYS A 190 82.84 -25.51 -35.28
CA CYS A 190 84.02 -24.71 -34.91
C CYS A 190 84.99 -25.50 -34.02
N GLU A 191 84.49 -26.17 -32.97
CA GLU A 191 85.31 -27.02 -32.10
C GLU A 191 86.03 -28.13 -32.89
N TYR A 192 85.34 -28.73 -33.87
CA TYR A 192 85.95 -29.72 -34.75
C TYR A 192 87.05 -29.13 -35.64
N GLU A 193 86.81 -27.96 -36.24
CA GLU A 193 87.82 -27.23 -37.03
C GLU A 193 89.06 -26.91 -36.19
N ASP A 194 88.88 -26.42 -34.96
CA ASP A 194 89.97 -26.14 -34.02
C ASP A 194 90.78 -27.41 -33.68
N THR A 195 90.11 -28.55 -33.44
CA THR A 195 90.81 -29.82 -33.20
C THR A 195 91.64 -30.26 -34.41
N LEU A 196 91.16 -29.98 -35.62
CA LEU A 196 91.87 -30.30 -36.86
C LEU A 196 93.11 -29.42 -37.04
N ILE A 197 93.00 -28.14 -36.71
CA ILE A 197 94.12 -27.18 -36.70
C ILE A 197 95.17 -27.62 -35.68
N ALA A 198 94.75 -27.92 -34.45
CA ALA A 198 95.65 -28.40 -33.39
C ALA A 198 96.37 -29.69 -33.78
N LYS A 199 95.67 -30.64 -34.44
CA LYS A 199 96.28 -31.87 -34.93
C LYS A 199 97.38 -31.58 -35.98
N LYS A 200 97.12 -30.70 -36.94
CA LYS A 200 98.12 -30.29 -37.95
C LYS A 200 99.35 -29.65 -37.30
N MET A 201 99.15 -28.77 -36.32
CA MET A 201 100.25 -28.17 -35.56
C MET A 201 101.11 -29.22 -34.84
N LEU A 202 100.48 -30.24 -34.23
CA LEU A 202 101.20 -31.33 -33.57
C LEU A 202 102.00 -32.17 -34.57
N GLU A 203 101.45 -32.45 -35.75
CA GLU A 203 102.16 -33.15 -36.83
C GLU A 203 103.39 -32.36 -37.32
N GLU A 204 103.28 -31.03 -37.42
CA GLU A 204 104.41 -30.15 -37.75
C GLU A 204 105.51 -30.18 -36.66
N ILE A 205 105.13 -30.13 -35.37
CA ILE A 205 106.07 -30.22 -34.25
C ILE A 205 106.85 -31.55 -34.28
N ILE A 206 106.16 -32.66 -34.50
CA ILE A 206 106.79 -34.00 -34.61
C ILE A 206 107.80 -34.02 -35.76
N LYS A 207 107.45 -33.41 -36.89
CA LYS A 207 108.35 -33.32 -38.05
C LYS A 207 109.60 -32.50 -37.72
N THR A 208 109.44 -31.34 -37.08
CA THR A 208 110.59 -30.51 -36.65
C THR A 208 111.49 -31.23 -35.65
N MET A 209 110.91 -31.96 -34.68
CA MET A 209 111.70 -32.77 -33.73
C MET A 209 112.51 -33.84 -34.46
N SER A 210 111.92 -34.54 -35.43
CA SER A 210 112.64 -35.56 -36.20
C SER A 210 113.78 -34.98 -37.04
N ASP A 211 113.61 -33.77 -37.59
CA ASP A 211 114.64 -33.07 -38.35
C ASP A 211 115.79 -32.58 -37.44
N GLU A 212 115.48 -32.16 -36.22
CA GLU A 212 116.47 -31.77 -35.20
C GLU A 212 117.25 -32.98 -34.68
N ASP A 213 116.59 -34.10 -34.38
CA ASP A 213 117.23 -35.35 -33.97
C ASP A 213 118.22 -35.85 -35.03
N MET A 214 117.88 -35.74 -36.32
CA MET A 214 118.76 -36.11 -37.42
C MET A 214 120.01 -35.22 -37.51
N LYS A 215 119.87 -33.91 -37.26
CA LYS A 215 121.01 -32.97 -37.20
C LYS A 215 121.90 -33.25 -36.00
N GLU A 216 121.32 -33.55 -34.84
CA GLU A 216 122.09 -33.88 -33.64
C GLU A 216 122.87 -35.19 -33.81
N LEU A 217 122.29 -36.19 -34.49
CA LEU A 217 122.97 -37.45 -34.81
C LEU A 217 124.18 -37.24 -35.73
N GLN A 218 124.10 -36.32 -36.69
CA GLN A 218 125.21 -35.95 -37.57
C GLN A 218 126.33 -35.25 -36.79
N GLN A 219 126.00 -34.29 -35.92
CA GLN A 219 127.00 -33.63 -35.05
C GLN A 219 127.70 -34.62 -34.11
N LYS A 220 126.97 -35.58 -33.54
CA LYS A 220 127.56 -36.64 -32.69
C LYS A 220 128.54 -37.53 -33.46
N ARG A 221 128.30 -37.82 -34.74
CA ARG A 221 129.24 -38.58 -35.60
C ARG A 221 130.54 -37.80 -35.85
N GLU A 222 130.44 -36.51 -36.14
CA GLU A 222 131.61 -35.65 -36.35
C GLU A 222 132.47 -35.49 -35.08
N GLN A 223 131.83 -35.40 -33.91
CA GLN A 223 132.53 -35.33 -32.62
C GLN A 223 133.21 -36.66 -32.24
N THR A 224 132.57 -37.80 -32.53
CA THR A 224 133.17 -39.12 -32.25
C THR A 224 134.37 -39.43 -33.13
N GLU A 225 134.43 -38.94 -34.37
CA GLU A 225 135.65 -39.04 -35.20
C GLU A 225 136.82 -38.23 -34.63
N LYS A 226 136.56 -36.98 -34.20
CA LYS A 226 137.59 -36.14 -33.56
C LYS A 226 138.12 -36.79 -32.28
N MET A 227 137.21 -37.28 -31.43
CA MET A 227 137.57 -37.96 -30.18
C MET A 227 138.32 -39.28 -30.41
N ARG A 228 138.04 -40.03 -31.50
CA ARG A 228 138.78 -41.25 -31.84
C ARG A 228 140.25 -40.98 -32.15
N ASN A 229 140.56 -39.84 -32.76
CA ASN A 229 141.93 -39.42 -33.04
C ASN A 229 142.68 -39.02 -31.76
N GLU A 230 142.00 -38.34 -30.83
CA GLU A 230 142.57 -37.95 -29.52
C GLU A 230 142.71 -39.15 -28.56
N MET A 231 141.82 -40.13 -28.63
CA MET A 231 141.88 -41.31 -27.75
C MET A 231 143.02 -42.26 -28.13
N LYS A 232 143.44 -42.26 -29.41
CA LYS A 232 144.63 -42.98 -29.88
C LYS A 232 145.92 -42.43 -29.26
N THR A 233 145.97 -41.14 -28.95
CA THR A 233 147.13 -40.50 -28.31
C THR A 233 147.07 -40.61 -26.78
N PHE A 234 145.88 -40.64 -26.17
CA PHE A 234 145.70 -40.72 -24.71
C PHE A 234 145.82 -42.14 -24.13
N GLN A 235 145.45 -43.18 -24.88
CA GLN A 235 145.55 -44.57 -24.42
C GLN A 235 147.01 -45.02 -24.24
N GLN A 236 147.95 -44.42 -25.00
CA GLN A 236 149.39 -44.62 -24.79
C GLN A 236 149.88 -44.08 -23.42
N ALA A 237 149.14 -43.16 -22.78
CA ALA A 237 149.53 -42.55 -21.50
C ALA A 237 148.91 -43.22 -20.26
N ARG A 238 147.68 -43.78 -20.35
CA ARG A 238 146.86 -44.13 -19.16
C ARG A 238 147.07 -45.55 -18.60
N ASP A 239 147.64 -46.47 -19.36
CA ASP A 239 147.96 -47.81 -18.84
C ASP A 239 149.03 -47.78 -17.73
N SER A 240 149.67 -46.63 -17.52
CA SER A 240 150.63 -46.38 -16.45
C SER A 240 150.03 -46.11 -15.04
N TRP A 241 148.71 -45.84 -14.86
CA TRP A 241 148.16 -45.29 -13.59
C TRP A 241 147.24 -46.21 -12.75
N ARG A 242 146.53 -47.18 -13.35
CA ARG A 242 145.30 -47.75 -12.76
C ARG A 242 145.45 -48.79 -11.64
N GLN A 243 146.64 -49.24 -11.30
CA GLN A 243 146.82 -50.38 -10.40
C GLN A 243 146.62 -50.10 -8.89
N LYS A 244 146.16 -48.91 -8.45
CA LYS A 244 146.42 -48.46 -7.07
C LYS A 244 145.26 -48.32 -6.04
N GLN A 245 143.95 -48.42 -6.33
CA GLN A 245 142.98 -47.74 -5.41
C GLN A 245 141.64 -48.38 -4.98
N LYS A 246 141.43 -49.71 -5.03
CA LYS A 246 140.07 -50.29 -4.97
C LYS A 246 139.43 -50.70 -3.62
N GLU A 247 139.96 -50.42 -2.43
CA GLU A 247 139.62 -51.26 -1.25
C GLU A 247 138.66 -50.74 -0.14
N MET A 248 138.01 -49.56 -0.20
CA MET A 248 137.49 -48.91 1.04
C MET A 248 135.97 -48.95 1.39
N VAL A 249 135.09 -49.71 0.73
CA VAL A 249 133.63 -49.32 0.63
C VAL A 249 132.54 -50.09 1.44
N ILE A 250 132.80 -51.01 2.36
CA ILE A 250 131.70 -51.84 2.97
C ILE A 250 131.06 -51.15 4.20
N ILE A 251 129.71 -51.03 4.41
CA ILE A 251 128.97 -51.41 5.67
C ILE A 251 127.50 -50.92 5.93
N GLU A 252 127.01 -49.68 5.75
CA GLU A 252 125.94 -49.15 6.66
C GLU A 252 124.42 -49.54 6.59
N GLU A 253 123.93 -50.46 5.78
CA GLU A 253 122.54 -50.32 5.24
C GLU A 253 121.39 -51.20 5.83
N ARG A 254 120.93 -51.14 7.11
CA ARG A 254 119.92 -52.17 7.56
C ARG A 254 118.90 -51.94 8.74
N LYS A 255 117.91 -51.00 8.77
CA LYS A 255 117.00 -50.95 9.98
C LYS A 255 115.52 -50.44 10.04
N ILE A 256 114.71 -50.27 9.00
CA ILE A 256 113.31 -49.72 9.16
C ILE A 256 112.29 -50.70 8.53
N GLU A 257 111.37 -51.37 9.22
CA GLU A 257 110.18 -50.96 10.02
C GLU A 257 108.86 -50.78 9.25
N GLU A 258 107.73 -51.10 9.90
CA GLU A 258 106.68 -51.95 9.31
C GLU A 258 105.21 -51.74 9.82
N GLN A 259 104.77 -50.62 10.43
CA GLN A 259 103.63 -50.69 11.40
C GLN A 259 102.13 -50.38 11.07
N ASN A 260 101.65 -49.74 9.99
CA ASN A 260 100.32 -49.06 10.08
C ASN A 260 99.09 -49.72 9.37
N LYS A 261 98.30 -50.60 10.01
CA LYS A 261 97.22 -51.35 9.30
C LYS A 261 95.84 -51.74 9.96
N MET A 262 95.17 -51.03 10.90
CA MET A 262 93.83 -51.49 11.41
C MET A 262 92.78 -50.41 11.79
N VAL A 263 91.67 -50.19 11.03
CA VAL A 263 90.35 -49.66 11.53
C VAL A 263 89.13 -50.00 10.62
N ALA A 264 88.32 -50.97 11.05
CA ALA A 264 86.92 -51.37 10.68
C ALA A 264 85.85 -50.23 10.55
N ASP A 265 84.79 -50.28 9.72
CA ASP A 265 83.47 -51.02 9.69
C ASP A 265 82.37 -50.66 10.75
N ARG A 266 81.14 -50.26 10.32
CA ARG A 266 79.84 -50.27 11.10
C ARG A 266 78.52 -49.95 10.29
N SER A 267 77.66 -50.98 10.12
CA SER A 267 76.16 -51.15 9.99
C SER A 267 75.16 -49.95 9.87
N SER A 268 74.01 -49.94 9.16
CA SER A 268 72.82 -50.83 8.91
C SER A 268 71.61 -50.70 9.89
N ALA A 269 70.51 -49.95 9.57
CA ALA A 269 69.31 -49.86 10.47
C ALA A 269 67.89 -49.37 9.99
N ILE A 270 67.47 -49.19 8.72
CA ILE A 270 66.16 -48.49 8.42
C ILE A 270 65.20 -49.25 7.46
N VAL A 271 64.58 -50.34 7.93
CA VAL A 271 63.68 -51.20 7.09
C VAL A 271 62.24 -51.43 7.63
N ALA A 272 61.78 -50.90 8.77
CA ALA A 272 60.61 -51.53 9.45
C ALA A 272 59.20 -50.86 9.47
N GLU A 273 58.93 -49.62 9.05
CA GLU A 273 57.66 -48.92 9.40
C GLU A 273 56.66 -48.78 8.24
N ARG A 274 56.27 -49.92 7.66
CA ARG A 274 55.45 -50.08 6.44
C ARG A 274 54.00 -50.52 6.72
N ALA A 275 53.39 -50.15 7.83
CA ALA A 275 52.14 -50.77 8.30
C ALA A 275 51.01 -49.76 8.57
N ARG A 276 50.51 -49.04 7.56
CA ARG A 276 49.40 -49.45 6.67
C ARG A 276 48.11 -49.98 7.34
N ARG A 277 47.94 -49.87 8.66
CA ARG A 277 46.77 -50.35 9.43
C ARG A 277 45.58 -49.39 9.56
N ILE A 278 45.65 -48.16 9.03
CA ILE A 278 44.60 -47.13 9.28
C ILE A 278 43.34 -47.28 8.38
N LYS A 279 43.24 -48.35 7.58
CA LYS A 279 42.04 -48.80 6.85
C LYS A 279 40.81 -49.15 7.72
N MET A 280 40.84 -48.92 9.03
CA MET A 280 39.81 -49.31 9.98
C MET A 280 38.84 -48.18 10.38
N LYS A 281 38.95 -46.97 9.77
CA LYS A 281 38.12 -45.79 10.13
C LYS A 281 36.92 -45.53 9.21
N GLU A 282 36.78 -46.25 8.09
CA GLU A 282 35.74 -45.97 7.08
C GLU A 282 34.40 -46.71 7.31
N GLU A 283 34.34 -47.66 8.25
CA GLU A 283 33.13 -48.47 8.52
C GLU A 283 32.14 -47.82 9.51
N CYS A 284 32.49 -46.70 10.15
CA CYS A 284 31.67 -46.06 11.19
C CYS A 284 30.56 -45.14 10.63
N ASN A 285 30.74 -44.56 9.45
CA ASN A 285 29.82 -43.53 8.95
C ASN A 285 28.55 -44.08 8.26
N LYS A 286 28.44 -45.40 8.04
CA LYS A 286 27.23 -46.04 7.49
C LYS A 286 26.07 -46.14 8.51
N LYS A 287 26.32 -46.00 9.81
CA LYS A 287 25.31 -46.18 10.88
C LYS A 287 24.43 -44.95 11.16
N ILE A 288 24.72 -43.80 10.55
CA ILE A 288 23.99 -42.54 10.79
C ILE A 288 22.80 -42.36 9.81
N ALA A 289 22.80 -43.07 8.68
CA ALA A 289 21.74 -42.96 7.67
C ALA A 289 20.43 -43.68 8.05
N ASP A 290 20.48 -44.69 8.92
CA ASP A 290 19.31 -45.52 9.28
C ASP A 290 18.42 -44.90 10.38
N GLN A 291 18.88 -43.85 11.08
CA GLN A 291 18.10 -43.17 12.14
C GLN A 291 17.10 -42.13 11.63
N ILE A 292 17.20 -41.67 10.38
CA ILE A 292 16.37 -40.57 9.84
C ILE A 292 15.01 -41.06 9.30
N LEU A 293 14.87 -42.35 8.98
CA LEU A 293 13.62 -42.92 8.45
C LEU A 293 12.62 -43.38 9.54
N ALA A 294 13.02 -43.37 10.82
CA ALA A 294 12.16 -43.80 11.93
C ALA A 294 11.26 -42.67 12.49
N ASP A 295 11.61 -41.39 12.28
CA ASP A 295 10.94 -40.23 12.90
C ASP A 295 9.77 -39.64 12.08
N GLU A 296 9.60 -40.03 10.81
CA GLU A 296 8.50 -39.54 9.95
C GLU A 296 7.20 -40.36 10.07
N ALA A 297 7.26 -41.59 10.59
CA ALA A 297 6.09 -42.44 10.83
C ALA A 297 5.23 -41.98 12.03
N ALA A 298 5.82 -41.29 13.01
CA ALA A 298 5.13 -40.86 14.24
C ALA A 298 4.25 -39.60 14.09
N ARG A 299 4.34 -38.86 12.96
CA ARG A 299 3.56 -37.63 12.74
C ARG A 299 2.18 -37.84 12.10
N GLN A 300 1.91 -39.01 11.51
CA GLN A 300 0.65 -39.25 10.76
C GLN A 300 -0.48 -39.87 11.60
N GLU A 301 -0.23 -40.35 12.82
CA GLU A 301 -1.28 -40.92 13.69
C GLU A 301 -2.04 -39.89 14.55
N ARG A 302 -1.49 -38.67 14.74
CA ARG A 302 -2.14 -37.62 15.54
C ARG A 302 -3.26 -36.87 14.82
N THR A 303 -3.34 -36.93 13.50
CA THR A 303 -4.32 -36.17 12.69
C THR A 303 -5.63 -36.92 12.44
N ASN A 304 -5.68 -38.24 12.69
CA ASN A 304 -6.87 -39.07 12.42
C ASN A 304 -7.81 -39.23 13.63
N ILE A 305 -7.38 -38.89 14.84
CA ILE A 305 -8.19 -39.05 16.08
C ILE A 305 -9.10 -37.83 16.36
N ILE A 306 -8.78 -36.65 15.81
CA ILE A 306 -9.54 -35.41 16.05
C ILE A 306 -10.84 -35.34 15.20
N LYS A 307 -10.98 -36.17 14.15
CA LYS A 307 -12.18 -36.18 13.28
C LYS A 307 -13.32 -37.10 13.76
N LEU A 308 -13.07 -38.01 14.70
CA LEU A 308 -14.07 -38.99 15.19
C LEU A 308 -14.83 -38.54 16.46
N LEU A 309 -14.42 -37.44 17.09
CA LEU A 309 -15.04 -36.89 18.31
C LEU A 309 -16.11 -35.80 18.04
N GLN A 310 -16.34 -35.41 16.78
CA GLN A 310 -17.37 -34.42 16.40
C GLN A 310 -18.71 -35.05 15.94
N GLU A 311 -18.81 -36.38 15.82
CA GLU A 311 -20.02 -37.09 15.36
C GLU A 311 -20.88 -37.69 16.50
N GLN A 312 -20.42 -37.68 17.76
CA GLN A 312 -21.19 -38.20 18.91
C GLN A 312 -22.01 -37.13 19.68
N GLU A 313 -21.76 -35.83 19.48
CA GLU A 313 -22.53 -34.75 20.14
C GLU A 313 -23.87 -34.41 19.44
N TYR A 314 -24.20 -35.05 18.31
CA TYR A 314 -25.41 -34.75 17.52
C TYR A 314 -26.59 -35.73 17.76
N LEU A 315 -26.41 -36.83 18.49
CA LEU A 315 -27.43 -37.90 18.64
C LEU A 315 -28.12 -37.98 20.02
N GLU A 316 -27.70 -37.22 21.02
CA GLU A 316 -28.29 -37.27 22.38
C GLU A 316 -29.38 -36.22 22.66
N LYS A 317 -29.67 -35.32 21.70
CA LYS A 317 -30.63 -34.22 21.89
C LYS A 317 -32.10 -34.52 21.52
N ASN A 318 -32.39 -35.68 20.90
CA ASN A 318 -33.72 -36.01 20.35
C ASN A 318 -34.55 -37.01 21.19
N VAL A 319 -34.05 -37.48 22.35
CA VAL A 319 -34.74 -38.53 23.14
C VAL A 319 -35.38 -37.97 24.43
N GLN A 320 -35.22 -36.68 24.75
CA GLN A 320 -35.76 -36.07 25.98
C GLN A 320 -37.13 -35.39 25.81
N ASP A 321 -37.66 -35.22 24.59
CA ASP A 321 -38.92 -34.49 24.35
C ASP A 321 -40.20 -35.37 24.32
N ASP A 322 -40.09 -36.70 24.26
CA ASP A 322 -41.25 -37.61 24.09
C ASP A 322 -41.90 -38.15 25.39
N ILE A 323 -41.38 -37.80 26.57
CA ILE A 323 -41.86 -38.35 27.86
C ILE A 323 -42.92 -37.46 28.55
N ALA A 324 -43.10 -36.20 28.14
CA ALA A 324 -43.96 -35.23 28.84
C ALA A 324 -45.47 -35.25 28.47
N GLU A 325 -45.91 -35.96 27.42
CA GLU A 325 -47.31 -35.88 26.94
C GLU A 325 -48.31 -36.87 27.58
N LYS A 326 -47.86 -37.92 28.30
CA LYS A 326 -48.76 -39.03 28.71
C LYS A 326 -49.51 -38.87 30.04
N GLU A 327 -49.29 -37.83 30.85
CA GLU A 327 -49.87 -37.72 32.21
C GLU A 327 -51.21 -36.94 32.34
N LYS A 328 -51.75 -36.32 31.27
CA LYS A 328 -52.93 -35.44 31.38
C LYS A 328 -54.31 -36.13 31.32
N LEU A 329 -54.42 -37.43 31.03
CA LEU A 329 -55.70 -38.06 30.66
C LEU A 329 -56.57 -38.65 31.81
N GLU A 330 -56.09 -38.80 33.05
CA GLU A 330 -56.79 -39.60 34.08
C GLU A 330 -57.78 -38.85 35.02
N ARG A 331 -57.89 -37.51 35.01
CA ARG A 331 -58.64 -36.77 36.07
C ARG A 331 -60.17 -36.63 35.92
N VAL A 332 -60.75 -36.94 34.75
CA VAL A 332 -62.15 -36.56 34.40
C VAL A 332 -63.24 -37.53 34.90
N ARG A 333 -62.89 -38.68 35.49
CA ARG A 333 -63.84 -39.80 35.70
C ARG A 333 -64.66 -39.81 37.01
N ARG A 334 -64.53 -38.86 37.95
CA ARG A 334 -65.13 -38.97 39.32
C ARG A 334 -66.45 -38.22 39.60
N ASP A 335 -66.80 -37.15 38.91
CA ASP A 335 -67.79 -36.17 39.44
C ASP A 335 -69.29 -36.46 39.23
N THR A 336 -69.69 -37.58 38.60
CA THR A 336 -71.07 -37.78 38.11
C THR A 336 -72.03 -38.53 39.05
N LYS A 337 -71.59 -38.98 40.24
CA LYS A 337 -72.35 -39.97 41.03
C LYS A 337 -73.27 -39.43 42.15
N ASP A 338 -73.19 -38.15 42.55
CA ASP A 338 -73.76 -37.70 43.85
C ASP A 338 -75.17 -37.05 43.82
N ALA A 339 -75.83 -36.87 42.67
CA ALA A 339 -77.01 -35.98 42.55
C ALA A 339 -78.43 -36.58 42.77
N LEU A 340 -78.60 -37.90 42.94
CA LEU A 340 -79.94 -38.54 42.76
C LEU A 340 -80.82 -38.70 44.03
N THR A 341 -80.31 -38.50 45.24
CA THR A 341 -80.98 -39.00 46.46
C THR A 341 -81.97 -38.05 47.18
N ALA A 342 -82.17 -36.80 46.76
CA ALA A 342 -82.82 -35.75 47.57
C ALA A 342 -84.36 -35.53 47.43
N GLN A 343 -85.12 -36.21 46.54
CA GLN A 343 -86.42 -35.67 46.07
C GLN A 343 -87.73 -36.16 46.75
N ILE A 344 -87.73 -37.17 47.62
CA ILE A 344 -88.98 -37.92 47.91
C ILE A 344 -89.84 -37.38 49.09
N GLN A 345 -89.29 -36.58 50.02
CA GLN A 345 -89.95 -36.39 51.32
C GLN A 345 -90.94 -35.22 51.45
N GLU A 346 -91.02 -34.29 50.49
CA GLU A 346 -91.70 -32.99 50.65
C GLU A 346 -93.23 -32.98 50.38
N ARG A 347 -93.80 -34.05 49.80
CA ARG A 347 -95.10 -33.95 49.09
C ARG A 347 -96.39 -34.08 49.93
N ARG A 348 -96.36 -34.42 51.22
CA ARG A 348 -97.56 -34.87 51.97
C ARG A 348 -98.27 -33.83 52.87
N ALA A 349 -97.68 -32.69 53.20
CA ALA A 349 -98.23 -31.78 54.23
C ALA A 349 -99.24 -30.72 53.71
N ALA A 350 -99.37 -30.53 52.39
CA ALA A 350 -99.94 -29.30 51.82
C ALA A 350 -101.48 -29.23 51.71
N GLU A 351 -102.23 -30.32 51.81
CA GLU A 351 -103.59 -30.37 51.23
C GLU A 351 -104.72 -29.88 52.15
N ARG A 352 -104.53 -29.84 53.47
CA ARG A 352 -105.60 -29.53 54.44
C ARG A 352 -105.82 -28.03 54.72
N ALA A 353 -104.81 -27.17 54.52
CA ALA A 353 -104.91 -25.72 54.78
C ALA A 353 -105.67 -24.93 53.71
N ARG A 354 -106.25 -25.61 52.70
CA ARG A 354 -106.71 -24.98 51.45
C ARG A 354 -108.16 -24.50 51.47
N ARG A 355 -109.06 -25.15 52.23
CA ARG A 355 -110.51 -24.95 52.09
C ARG A 355 -111.10 -23.74 52.81
N GLU A 356 -110.60 -23.36 53.98
CA GLU A 356 -111.17 -22.22 54.74
C GLU A 356 -110.74 -20.85 54.20
N LYS A 357 -109.57 -20.78 53.55
CA LYS A 357 -109.08 -19.57 52.90
C LYS A 357 -109.89 -19.18 51.66
N GLU A 358 -110.68 -20.08 51.06
CA GLU A 358 -111.36 -19.85 49.79
C GLU A 358 -112.62 -18.98 49.89
N ALA A 359 -113.26 -18.89 51.06
CA ALA A 359 -114.51 -18.13 51.23
C ALA A 359 -114.26 -16.63 51.43
N ASP A 360 -113.31 -16.27 52.30
CA ASP A 360 -112.90 -14.88 52.53
C ASP A 360 -112.17 -14.28 51.32
N PHE A 361 -111.52 -15.15 50.53
CA PHE A 361 -110.89 -14.76 49.27
C PHE A 361 -111.87 -14.10 48.30
N ARG A 362 -113.12 -14.62 48.21
CA ARG A 362 -114.07 -14.21 47.16
C ARG A 362 -114.53 -12.75 47.29
N LYS A 363 -114.78 -12.28 48.51
CA LYS A 363 -115.23 -10.91 48.77
C LYS A 363 -114.09 -9.89 48.66
N GLU A 364 -112.88 -10.26 49.08
CA GLU A 364 -111.70 -9.43 48.80
C GLU A 364 -111.35 -9.39 47.31
N THR A 365 -111.56 -10.48 46.56
CA THR A 365 -111.24 -10.49 45.11
C THR A 365 -112.10 -9.52 44.33
N GLU A 366 -113.40 -9.40 44.60
CA GLU A 366 -114.26 -8.49 43.83
C GLU A 366 -113.89 -7.02 44.03
N ALA A 367 -113.57 -6.61 45.27
CA ALA A 367 -113.07 -5.27 45.56
C ALA A 367 -111.66 -5.02 45.00
N LYS A 368 -110.77 -6.03 45.03
CA LYS A 368 -109.46 -5.97 44.39
C LYS A 368 -109.56 -5.87 42.87
N ILE A 369 -110.50 -6.57 42.22
CA ILE A 369 -110.69 -6.53 40.76
C ILE A 369 -111.06 -5.11 40.30
N ALA A 370 -111.94 -4.40 41.00
CA ALA A 370 -112.32 -3.03 40.63
C ALA A 370 -111.16 -2.03 40.78
N ASP A 371 -110.39 -2.12 41.87
CA ASP A 371 -109.21 -1.27 42.09
C ASP A 371 -108.06 -1.64 41.12
N ASP A 372 -107.94 -2.93 40.77
CA ASP A 372 -106.99 -3.43 39.78
C ASP A 372 -107.35 -3.02 38.36
N GLU A 373 -108.64 -2.90 38.00
CA GLU A 373 -109.08 -2.38 36.70
C GLU A 373 -108.75 -0.88 36.53
N ALA A 374 -108.94 -0.07 37.59
CA ALA A 374 -108.55 1.34 37.57
C ALA A 374 -107.02 1.49 37.43
N LYS A 375 -106.26 0.73 38.22
CA LYS A 375 -104.79 0.65 38.10
C LYS A 375 -104.35 0.09 36.74
N ALA A 376 -105.11 -0.82 36.13
CA ALA A 376 -104.80 -1.38 34.81
C ALA A 376 -104.94 -0.34 33.70
N ARG A 377 -105.98 0.53 33.75
CA ARG A 377 -106.14 1.64 32.79
C ARG A 377 -105.00 2.64 32.91
N GLU A 378 -104.63 3.01 34.13
CA GLU A 378 -103.48 3.91 34.38
C GLU A 378 -102.15 3.27 33.95
N LYS A 379 -101.92 1.99 34.26
CA LYS A 379 -100.74 1.24 33.79
C LYS A 379 -100.70 1.14 32.27
N LEU A 380 -101.83 1.03 31.58
CA LEU A 380 -101.88 0.94 30.12
C LEU A 380 -101.57 2.29 29.47
N GLN A 381 -102.02 3.40 30.05
CA GLN A 381 -101.60 4.75 29.64
C GLN A 381 -100.11 4.97 29.88
N LYS A 382 -99.60 4.66 31.08
CA LYS A 382 -98.16 4.74 31.41
C LYS A 382 -97.31 3.86 30.49
N LYS A 383 -97.74 2.63 30.17
CA LYS A 383 -97.04 1.75 29.21
C LYS A 383 -97.04 2.33 27.79
N ARG A 384 -98.12 2.97 27.35
CA ARG A 384 -98.17 3.64 26.04
C ARG A 384 -97.25 4.86 26.00
N GLU A 385 -97.21 5.67 27.05
CA GLU A 385 -96.30 6.81 27.17
C GLU A 385 -94.84 6.36 27.25
N GLN A 386 -94.52 5.37 28.08
CA GLN A 386 -93.19 4.75 28.14
C GLN A 386 -92.79 4.12 26.81
N GLY A 387 -93.71 3.48 26.09
CA GLY A 387 -93.46 2.94 24.75
C GLY A 387 -93.16 4.04 23.72
N LYS A 388 -93.86 5.18 23.78
CA LYS A 388 -93.56 6.35 22.95
C LYS A 388 -92.20 6.96 23.28
N LEU A 389 -91.89 7.15 24.55
CA LEU A 389 -90.58 7.67 25.00
C LEU A 389 -89.44 6.71 24.62
N TYR A 390 -89.63 5.41 24.82
CA TYR A 390 -88.67 4.38 24.41
C TYR A 390 -88.48 4.35 22.89
N SER A 391 -89.56 4.46 22.11
CA SER A 391 -89.47 4.54 20.64
C SER A 391 -88.74 5.80 20.19
N GLN A 392 -88.98 6.94 20.83
CA GLN A 392 -88.26 8.19 20.52
C GLN A 392 -86.78 8.09 20.88
N GLU A 393 -86.45 7.53 22.04
CA GLU A 393 -85.06 7.33 22.46
C GLU A 393 -84.33 6.30 21.59
N LEU A 394 -85.01 5.22 21.18
CA LEU A 394 -84.46 4.23 20.25
C LEU A 394 -84.19 4.85 18.87
N LEU A 395 -85.12 5.67 18.34
CA LEU A 395 -84.90 6.40 17.09
C LEU A 395 -83.73 7.39 17.21
N ARG A 396 -83.61 8.08 18.35
CA ARG A 396 -82.47 8.96 18.65
C ARG A 396 -81.16 8.17 18.66
N GLN A 397 -81.11 7.02 19.31
CA GLN A 397 -79.95 6.14 19.32
C GLN A 397 -79.61 5.60 17.93
N ILE A 398 -80.60 5.26 17.11
CA ILE A 398 -80.39 4.84 15.71
C ILE A 398 -79.79 5.99 14.91
N GLN A 399 -80.33 7.21 15.03
CA GLN A 399 -79.79 8.40 14.37
C GLN A 399 -78.36 8.71 14.83
N ASP A 400 -78.09 8.62 16.12
CA ASP A 400 -76.75 8.84 16.68
C ASP A 400 -75.77 7.74 16.25
N ASN A 401 -76.22 6.48 16.13
CA ASN A 401 -75.41 5.40 15.55
C ASN A 401 -75.10 5.61 14.08
N VAL A 402 -76.07 6.07 13.28
CA VAL A 402 -75.85 6.40 11.87
C VAL A 402 -74.86 7.56 11.73
N LYS A 403 -74.99 8.61 12.56
CA LYS A 403 -74.03 9.71 12.60
C LYS A 403 -72.63 9.26 13.00
N ARG A 404 -72.50 8.42 14.04
CA ARG A 404 -71.21 7.86 14.47
C ARG A 404 -70.55 7.04 13.37
N ARG A 405 -71.30 6.14 12.71
CA ARG A 405 -70.77 5.35 11.58
C ARG A 405 -70.36 6.23 10.40
N ALA A 406 -71.14 7.25 10.07
CA ALA A 406 -70.79 8.19 9.02
C ALA A 406 -69.49 8.96 9.35
N GLN A 407 -69.33 9.40 10.59
CA GLN A 407 -68.10 10.05 11.06
C GLN A 407 -66.91 9.08 11.04
N GLU A 408 -67.08 7.84 11.49
CA GLU A 408 -66.03 6.81 11.43
C GLU A 408 -65.60 6.53 9.98
N GLN A 409 -66.55 6.39 9.06
CA GLN A 409 -66.29 6.21 7.63
C GLN A 409 -65.55 7.41 7.04
N GLU A 410 -65.99 8.64 7.33
CA GLU A 410 -65.32 9.85 6.84
C GLU A 410 -63.88 9.94 7.37
N MET A 411 -63.65 9.60 8.65
CA MET A 411 -62.30 9.56 9.22
C MET A 411 -61.43 8.46 8.60
N GLU A 412 -62.00 7.30 8.27
CA GLU A 412 -61.30 6.22 7.56
C GLU A 412 -60.96 6.61 6.11
N GLU A 413 -61.89 7.24 5.39
CA GLU A 413 -61.67 7.75 4.04
C GLU A 413 -60.56 8.82 4.04
N GLN A 414 -60.60 9.77 4.98
CA GLN A 414 -59.54 10.78 5.14
C GLN A 414 -58.18 10.12 5.44
N ARG A 415 -58.14 9.09 6.29
CA ARG A 415 -56.91 8.32 6.55
C ARG A 415 -56.41 7.59 5.30
N ALA A 416 -57.30 6.99 4.53
CA ALA A 416 -56.96 6.29 3.29
C ALA A 416 -56.39 7.26 2.24
N VAL A 417 -57.02 8.43 2.07
CA VAL A 417 -56.52 9.50 1.19
C VAL A 417 -55.14 9.98 1.67
N TYR A 418 -54.96 10.21 2.98
CA TYR A 418 -53.68 10.62 3.54
C TYR A 418 -52.56 9.59 3.29
N VAL A 419 -52.82 8.29 3.52
CA VAL A 419 -51.86 7.22 3.27
C VAL A 419 -51.52 7.12 1.78
N TRP A 420 -52.53 7.23 0.91
CA TRP A 420 -52.33 7.19 -0.53
C TRP A 420 -51.51 8.38 -1.04
N GLU A 421 -51.81 9.60 -0.57
CA GLU A 421 -51.01 10.79 -0.91
C GLU A 421 -49.59 10.71 -0.37
N TYR A 422 -49.41 10.20 0.85
CA TYR A 422 -48.09 10.01 1.44
C TYR A 422 -47.26 9.01 0.64
N ASP A 423 -47.85 7.87 0.27
CA ASP A 423 -47.19 6.86 -0.56
C ASP A 423 -46.90 7.37 -1.98
N ARG A 424 -47.82 8.15 -2.57
CA ARG A 424 -47.59 8.84 -3.85
C ARG A 424 -46.38 9.78 -3.77
N LYS A 425 -46.36 10.67 -2.75
CA LYS A 425 -45.24 11.59 -2.50
C LYS A 425 -43.93 10.82 -2.26
N TRP A 426 -43.99 9.73 -1.49
CA TRP A 426 -42.84 8.85 -1.25
C TRP A 426 -42.29 8.27 -2.56
N ARG A 427 -43.15 7.71 -3.42
CA ARG A 427 -42.74 7.16 -4.72
C ARG A 427 -42.17 8.22 -5.65
N GLU A 428 -42.74 9.42 -5.66
CA GLU A 428 -42.21 10.56 -6.43
C GLU A 428 -40.80 10.96 -5.94
N GLU A 429 -40.59 11.03 -4.62
CA GLU A 429 -39.27 11.30 -4.03
C GLU A 429 -38.25 10.20 -4.37
N VAL A 430 -38.66 8.93 -4.28
CA VAL A 430 -37.83 7.77 -4.63
C VAL A 430 -37.46 7.79 -6.12
N SER A 431 -38.39 8.13 -7.01
CA SER A 431 -38.13 8.25 -8.45
C SER A 431 -37.13 9.37 -8.75
N LYS A 432 -37.29 10.54 -8.14
CA LYS A 432 -36.34 11.66 -8.29
C LYS A 432 -34.96 11.29 -7.77
N GLU A 433 -34.88 10.57 -6.66
CA GLU A 433 -33.60 10.12 -6.12
C GLU A 433 -32.96 9.03 -6.99
N ARG A 434 -33.78 8.14 -7.57
CA ARG A 434 -33.31 7.16 -8.57
C ARG A 434 -32.71 7.87 -9.79
N GLU A 435 -33.40 8.87 -10.33
CA GLU A 435 -32.91 9.68 -11.46
C GLU A 435 -31.56 10.31 -11.14
N LYS A 436 -31.40 10.92 -9.97
CA LYS A 436 -30.12 11.49 -9.51
C LYS A 436 -29.01 10.45 -9.40
N MET A 437 -29.30 9.30 -8.78
CA MET A 437 -28.34 8.20 -8.69
C MET A 437 -27.89 7.72 -10.07
N VAL A 438 -28.82 7.64 -11.01
CA VAL A 438 -28.52 7.26 -12.40
C VAL A 438 -27.65 8.32 -13.07
N GLU A 439 -28.06 9.59 -13.00
CA GLU A 439 -27.35 10.72 -13.58
C GLU A 439 -25.90 10.83 -13.08
N GLU A 440 -25.69 10.69 -11.76
CA GLU A 440 -24.38 10.84 -11.12
C GLU A 440 -23.46 9.63 -11.38
N HIS A 441 -23.97 8.40 -11.20
CA HIS A 441 -23.14 7.20 -11.08
C HIS A 441 -23.13 6.28 -12.30
N VAL A 442 -24.19 6.25 -13.11
CA VAL A 442 -24.27 5.31 -14.23
C VAL A 442 -23.34 5.68 -15.39
N PRO A 443 -23.19 6.94 -15.82
CA PRO A 443 -22.32 7.29 -16.95
C PRO A 443 -20.88 6.73 -16.87
N PRO A 444 -20.13 6.88 -15.76
CA PRO A 444 -18.77 6.33 -15.65
C PRO A 444 -18.71 4.81 -15.55
N LEU A 445 -19.85 4.15 -15.34
CA LEU A 445 -19.96 2.70 -15.19
C LEU A 445 -20.55 2.02 -16.42
N LEU A 446 -20.83 2.77 -17.49
CA LEU A 446 -21.26 2.19 -18.76
C LEU A 446 -20.21 1.19 -19.26
N GLY A 447 -20.66 -0.02 -19.57
CA GLY A 447 -19.80 -1.16 -19.93
C GLY A 447 -19.42 -2.08 -18.77
N TYR A 448 -19.54 -1.62 -17.52
CA TYR A 448 -19.20 -2.39 -16.32
C TYR A 448 -20.43 -2.82 -15.49
N LEU A 449 -21.61 -2.32 -15.83
CA LEU A 449 -22.88 -2.69 -15.20
C LEU A 449 -23.49 -3.95 -15.83
N GLN A 450 -24.19 -4.73 -15.01
CA GLN A 450 -24.96 -5.89 -15.46
C GLN A 450 -26.17 -5.45 -16.31
N ALA A 451 -26.59 -6.32 -17.24
CA ALA A 451 -27.79 -6.09 -18.02
C ALA A 451 -29.03 -6.01 -17.10
N GLY A 452 -29.92 -5.06 -17.35
CA GLY A 452 -31.16 -4.86 -16.59
C GLY A 452 -31.03 -4.02 -15.31
N VAL A 453 -29.85 -3.43 -15.02
CA VAL A 453 -29.70 -2.45 -13.93
C VAL A 453 -30.40 -1.14 -14.27
N ILE A 454 -30.28 -0.71 -15.53
CA ILE A 454 -30.86 0.52 -16.08
C ILE A 454 -32.22 0.19 -16.69
N GLN A 455 -33.26 0.91 -16.27
CA GLN A 455 -34.60 0.80 -16.82
C GLN A 455 -34.81 1.79 -17.97
N ARG A 456 -35.86 1.58 -18.79
CA ARG A 456 -36.19 2.53 -19.87
C ARG A 456 -36.51 3.94 -19.36
N ALA A 457 -37.12 4.04 -18.17
CA ALA A 457 -37.40 5.32 -17.53
C ALA A 457 -36.14 6.07 -17.11
N ASP A 458 -35.01 5.38 -16.91
CA ASP A 458 -33.74 5.96 -16.45
C ASP A 458 -32.93 6.61 -17.59
N LEU A 459 -33.32 6.38 -18.86
CA LEU A 459 -32.56 6.82 -20.04
C LEU A 459 -32.40 8.36 -20.16
N PRO A 460 -33.42 9.19 -19.86
CA PRO A 460 -33.27 10.64 -19.87
C PRO A 460 -32.25 11.13 -18.84
N ALA A 461 -32.27 10.59 -17.62
CA ALA A 461 -31.31 10.92 -16.56
C ALA A 461 -29.89 10.48 -16.92
N LEU A 462 -29.76 9.29 -17.52
CA LEU A 462 -28.48 8.81 -18.04
C LEU A 462 -27.93 9.72 -19.14
N ARG A 463 -28.78 10.22 -20.04
CA ARG A 463 -28.40 11.16 -21.10
C ARG A 463 -27.89 12.48 -20.52
N ALA A 464 -28.60 13.04 -19.54
CA ALA A 464 -28.17 14.24 -18.85
C ALA A 464 -26.79 14.05 -18.20
N GLY A 465 -26.60 12.96 -17.48
CA GLY A 465 -25.31 12.63 -16.83
C GLY A 465 -24.17 12.36 -17.83
N ALA A 466 -24.46 11.76 -18.98
CA ALA A 466 -23.49 11.55 -20.05
C ALA A 466 -23.10 12.87 -20.75
N GLN A 467 -24.06 13.77 -20.99
CA GLN A 467 -23.81 15.08 -21.60
C GLN A 467 -23.01 16.02 -20.69
N ALA A 468 -23.21 15.92 -19.37
CA ALA A 468 -22.42 16.67 -18.39
C ALA A 468 -20.91 16.30 -18.43
N ARG A 469 -20.55 15.16 -19.04
CA ARG A 469 -19.18 14.67 -19.12
C ARG A 469 -18.67 14.69 -20.56
N PRO A 470 -17.62 15.47 -20.89
CA PRO A 470 -17.16 15.63 -22.27
C PRO A 470 -16.71 14.30 -22.92
N GLU A 471 -16.11 13.39 -22.13
CA GLU A 471 -15.66 12.07 -22.59
C GLU A 471 -16.81 11.15 -23.03
N LEU A 472 -18.01 11.39 -22.51
CA LEU A 472 -19.19 10.53 -22.70
C LEU A 472 -20.26 11.21 -23.58
N ALA A 473 -20.06 12.46 -23.99
CA ALA A 473 -21.03 13.23 -24.77
C ALA A 473 -21.33 12.60 -26.15
N ALA A 474 -20.40 11.84 -26.72
CA ALA A 474 -20.55 11.15 -28.00
C ALA A 474 -21.26 9.78 -27.90
N LEU A 475 -21.61 9.31 -26.68
CA LEU A 475 -22.25 8.01 -26.52
C LEU A 475 -23.70 8.02 -27.02
N ASN A 476 -24.01 7.09 -27.93
CA ASN A 476 -25.38 6.85 -28.37
C ASN A 476 -26.15 6.06 -27.30
N VAL A 477 -26.77 6.78 -26.37
CA VAL A 477 -27.57 6.20 -25.28
C VAL A 477 -28.82 5.47 -25.79
N GLU A 478 -29.33 5.80 -26.98
CA GLU A 478 -30.53 5.15 -27.54
C GLU A 478 -30.23 3.73 -28.04
N ALA A 479 -29.02 3.49 -28.54
CA ALA A 479 -28.58 2.15 -28.93
C ALA A 479 -28.56 1.18 -27.73
N LEU A 480 -28.27 1.67 -26.51
CA LEU A 480 -28.30 0.86 -25.28
C LEU A 480 -29.72 0.36 -24.94
N ALA A 481 -30.76 1.10 -25.32
CA ALA A 481 -32.15 0.76 -25.06
C ALA A 481 -32.75 -0.21 -26.11
N GLN A 482 -32.17 -0.20 -27.31
CA GLN A 482 -32.60 -1.01 -28.46
C GLN A 482 -31.83 -2.33 -28.58
N ALA A 483 -30.74 -2.51 -27.82
CA ALA A 483 -29.99 -3.76 -27.81
C ALA A 483 -30.95 -4.93 -27.48
N PRO A 484 -31.11 -5.92 -28.39
CA PRO A 484 -31.99 -7.05 -28.13
C PRO A 484 -31.51 -7.72 -26.84
N ALA A 485 -32.45 -8.00 -25.93
CA ALA A 485 -32.16 -8.71 -24.68
C ALA A 485 -31.28 -9.91 -25.05
N SER A 486 -30.03 -9.92 -24.57
CA SER A 486 -29.05 -10.94 -24.96
C SER A 486 -29.74 -12.30 -24.85
N THR A 487 -29.95 -12.96 -26.00
CA THR A 487 -30.49 -14.32 -26.03
C THR A 487 -29.61 -15.09 -25.07
N ARG A 488 -30.19 -15.52 -23.93
CA ARG A 488 -29.49 -16.33 -22.93
C ARG A 488 -29.01 -17.57 -23.67
N ARG A 489 -27.78 -17.56 -24.17
CA ARG A 489 -27.12 -18.79 -24.61
C ARG A 489 -27.08 -19.64 -23.35
N GLY A 490 -27.78 -20.77 -23.38
CA GLY A 490 -27.85 -21.68 -22.23
C GLY A 490 -26.42 -21.92 -21.73
N LYS A 491 -26.15 -21.62 -20.45
CA LYS A 491 -24.81 -21.67 -19.85
C LYS A 491 -24.21 -23.09 -19.79
N CYS A 492 -24.87 -24.07 -20.39
CA CYS A 492 -24.51 -25.47 -20.35
C CYS A 492 -24.44 -26.00 -21.78
N ASN A 493 -23.23 -26.34 -22.22
CA ASN A 493 -23.06 -27.27 -23.34
C ASN A 493 -23.83 -28.57 -22.96
N PRO A 494 -24.64 -29.18 -23.82
CA PRO A 494 -25.37 -30.43 -23.51
C PRO A 494 -24.51 -31.48 -22.77
N LYS A 495 -23.21 -31.58 -23.09
CA LYS A 495 -22.24 -32.44 -22.38
C LYS A 495 -22.08 -32.14 -20.88
N CYS A 496 -22.19 -30.88 -20.45
CA CYS A 496 -22.14 -30.53 -19.03
C CYS A 496 -23.43 -30.87 -18.29
N ARG A 497 -24.54 -31.13 -19.01
CA ARG A 497 -25.80 -31.58 -18.44
C ARG A 497 -25.75 -33.09 -18.18
N GLU A 498 -25.21 -33.85 -19.14
CA GLU A 498 -24.94 -35.29 -18.99
C GLU A 498 -23.99 -35.57 -17.82
N LEU A 499 -22.92 -34.77 -17.64
CA LEU A 499 -21.96 -34.93 -16.54
C LEU A 499 -22.49 -34.55 -15.14
N ARG A 500 -23.70 -33.98 -15.02
CA ARG A 500 -24.35 -33.70 -13.72
C ARG A 500 -25.41 -34.73 -13.36
N GLU A 501 -25.82 -35.55 -14.32
CA GLU A 501 -26.83 -36.60 -14.13
C GLU A 501 -26.20 -37.98 -13.88
N TYR A 502 -24.87 -38.08 -14.00
CA TYR A 502 -24.01 -39.13 -13.42
C TYR A 502 -23.30 -38.59 -12.19
#